data_AF-A0A814QGU0-F1
#
_entry.id   AF-A0A814QGU0-F1
#
_cell.length_a   1.000
_cell.length_b   1.000
_cell.length_c   1.000
_cell.angle_alpha   90.00
_cell.angle_beta   90.00
_cell.angle_gamma   90.00
#
_symmetry.space_group_name_H-M   'P 1'
#
loop_
_entity.id
_entity.type
_entity.pdbx_description
1 polymer ?
#
loop_
_entity_poly.entity_id
_entity_poly.type
_entity_poly.pdbx_seq_one_letter_code
_entity_poly.pdbx_strand_id
1 'polypeptide(L)'
;MVMHSTRHKNLSFIYADLLYGIHRTYILRSNMFLTVSDPSSTALHILLHANIAYTIFWLLAEILLFVFKYYNLYSVRHAFGLELSSVFMLCLNDFIRLFFGIKGNLLLNIKLLVLFIVYGLFCAIGFVFFLRFQSFATRTEVFLSGISLLLILIETLLAIITLVRNSRAMPVLTKQQQLLRLNRAQQRFQRSIKSD
;
A
#
# COMPACT_ATOMS: atom_id res chain seq x y z
N MET A 1 43.40 40.50 13.67
CA MET A 1 42.04 40.78 13.17
C MET A 1 41.80 39.96 11.89
N VAL A 2 41.62 38.64 12.00
CA VAL A 2 41.34 37.73 10.86
C VAL A 2 40.41 36.62 11.38
N MET A 3 39.14 36.93 11.57
CA MET A 3 38.11 35.96 11.99
C MET A 3 36.76 36.29 11.32
N HIS A 4 36.76 36.48 9.99
CA HIS A 4 35.52 36.72 9.26
C HIS A 4 35.42 36.06 7.87
N SER A 5 36.37 35.19 7.49
CA SER A 5 36.49 34.64 6.13
C SER A 5 36.34 33.12 6.01
N THR A 6 35.87 32.44 7.06
CA THR A 6 35.63 30.97 7.04
C THR A 6 34.15 30.61 6.98
N ARG A 7 33.24 31.53 7.29
CA ARG A 7 31.78 31.26 7.31
C ARG A 7 31.17 31.20 5.91
N HIS A 8 31.64 32.02 4.98
CA HIS A 8 31.09 32.09 3.61
C HIS A 8 31.40 30.85 2.75
N LYS A 9 32.56 30.21 2.93
CA LYS A 9 32.96 29.03 2.15
C LYS A 9 32.18 27.76 2.51
N ASN A 10 31.76 27.64 3.77
CA ASN A 10 30.95 26.51 4.22
C ASN A 10 29.50 26.59 3.72
N LEU A 11 28.91 27.80 3.62
CA LEU A 11 27.57 27.94 3.06
C LEU A 11 27.54 27.60 1.57
N SER A 12 28.50 28.06 0.76
CA SER A 12 28.53 27.73 -0.68
C SER A 12 28.69 26.23 -0.95
N PHE A 13 29.42 25.51 -0.09
CA PHE A 13 29.57 24.06 -0.17
C PHE A 13 28.26 23.33 0.15
N ILE A 14 27.54 23.77 1.20
CA ILE A 14 26.23 23.21 1.58
C ILE A 14 25.19 23.45 0.47
N TYR A 15 25.17 24.64 -0.14
CA TYR A 15 24.26 24.93 -1.25
C TYR A 15 24.58 24.13 -2.51
N ALA A 16 25.87 23.90 -2.80
CA ALA A 16 26.30 23.08 -3.93
C ALA A 16 25.91 21.61 -3.73
N ASP A 17 26.10 21.04 -2.54
CA ASP A 17 25.66 19.66 -2.21
C ASP A 17 24.13 19.51 -2.25
N LEU A 18 23.40 20.54 -1.79
CA LEU A 18 21.94 20.54 -1.84
C LEU A 18 21.43 20.62 -3.29
N LEU A 19 21.99 21.51 -4.11
CA LEU A 19 21.65 21.65 -5.54
C LEU A 19 22.05 20.40 -6.34
N TYR A 20 23.20 19.81 -6.05
CA TYR A 20 23.65 18.58 -6.70
C TYR A 20 22.79 17.38 -6.29
N GLY A 21 22.40 17.29 -5.01
CA GLY A 21 21.45 16.29 -4.50
C GLY A 21 20.07 16.42 -5.15
N ILE A 22 19.55 17.65 -5.25
CA ILE A 22 18.26 17.97 -5.87
C ILE A 22 18.28 17.68 -7.38
N HIS A 23 19.32 18.11 -8.09
CA HIS A 23 19.47 17.89 -9.53
C HIS A 23 19.68 16.40 -9.86
N ARG A 24 20.41 15.66 -9.01
CA ARG A 24 20.55 14.20 -9.12
C ARG A 24 19.23 13.48 -8.89
N THR A 25 18.39 13.92 -7.95
CA THR A 25 17.03 13.37 -7.80
C THR A 25 16.14 13.68 -9.00
N TYR A 26 16.27 14.85 -9.63
CA TYR A 26 15.49 15.17 -10.83
C TYR A 26 15.94 14.40 -12.07
N ILE A 27 17.24 14.24 -12.30
CA ILE A 27 17.79 13.46 -13.42
C ILE A 27 17.50 11.96 -13.26
N LEU A 28 17.57 11.43 -12.02
CA LEU A 28 17.17 10.05 -11.75
C LEU A 28 15.66 9.85 -11.97
N ARG A 29 14.84 10.88 -11.71
CA ARG A 29 13.39 10.86 -11.89
C ARG A 29 12.97 11.03 -13.36
N SER A 30 13.71 11.78 -14.18
CA SER A 30 13.43 11.93 -15.61
C SER A 30 13.81 10.69 -16.43
N ASN A 31 14.92 10.04 -16.10
CA ASN A 31 15.33 8.78 -16.76
C ASN A 31 14.45 7.59 -16.37
N MET A 32 13.72 7.67 -15.25
CA MET A 32 12.71 6.68 -14.86
C MET A 32 11.43 6.77 -15.70
N PHE A 33 11.18 7.91 -16.36
CA PHE A 33 9.97 8.13 -17.17
C PHE A 33 10.09 7.56 -18.60
N LEU A 34 11.30 7.29 -19.08
CA LEU A 34 11.56 6.76 -20.43
C LEU A 34 11.69 5.22 -20.49
N THR A 35 11.37 4.52 -19.41
CA THR A 35 11.20 3.06 -19.42
C THR A 35 9.75 2.71 -19.10
N VAL A 36 8.82 3.09 -19.98
CA VAL A 36 7.44 2.59 -19.95
C VAL A 36 7.45 1.13 -20.39
N SER A 37 7.79 0.27 -19.44
CA SER A 37 7.15 -1.03 -19.32
C SER A 37 6.69 -1.10 -17.87
N ASP A 38 5.52 -0.52 -17.56
CA ASP A 38 5.01 -0.42 -16.20
C ASP A 38 5.09 -1.78 -15.50
N PRO A 39 5.98 -1.94 -14.49
CA PRO A 39 6.15 -3.23 -13.86
C PRO A 39 5.04 -3.46 -12.81
N SER A 40 4.27 -2.43 -12.44
CA SER A 40 3.11 -2.50 -11.55
C SER A 40 1.89 -3.09 -12.27
N SER A 41 0.96 -3.70 -11.54
CA SER A 41 -0.29 -4.20 -12.13
C SER A 41 -1.35 -3.12 -12.10
N THR A 42 -1.77 -2.69 -13.29
CA THR A 42 -2.85 -1.73 -13.49
C THR A 42 -4.20 -2.29 -13.03
N ALA A 43 -4.48 -3.56 -13.35
CA ALA A 43 -5.71 -4.24 -12.96
C ALA A 43 -5.88 -4.29 -11.43
N LEU A 44 -4.83 -4.67 -10.70
CA LEU A 44 -4.84 -4.67 -9.23
C LEU A 44 -5.08 -3.26 -8.69
N HIS A 45 -4.44 -2.26 -9.29
CA HIS A 45 -4.55 -0.88 -8.81
C HIS A 45 -5.96 -0.30 -8.96
N ILE A 46 -6.61 -0.55 -10.09
CA ILE A 46 -8.00 -0.14 -10.34
C ILE A 46 -8.93 -0.83 -9.35
N LEU A 47 -8.76 -2.14 -9.15
CA LEU A 47 -9.61 -2.91 -8.25
C LEU A 47 -9.52 -2.42 -6.80
N LEU A 48 -8.31 -2.14 -6.32
CA LEU A 48 -8.11 -1.59 -4.96
C LEU A 48 -8.80 -0.24 -4.74
N HIS A 49 -8.81 0.63 -5.76
CA HIS A 49 -9.52 1.92 -5.67
C HIS A 49 -11.03 1.76 -5.71
N ALA A 50 -11.53 0.87 -6.56
CA ALA A 50 -12.94 0.51 -6.57
C ALA A 50 -13.37 -0.07 -5.22
N ASN A 51 -12.52 -0.89 -4.60
CA ASN A 51 -12.81 -1.50 -3.31
C ASN A 51 -12.83 -0.46 -2.18
N ILE A 52 -11.98 0.57 -2.18
CA ILE A 52 -12.10 1.70 -1.23
C ILE A 52 -13.51 2.32 -1.26
N ALA A 53 -14.01 2.62 -2.47
CA ALA A 53 -15.35 3.17 -2.62
C ALA A 53 -16.43 2.18 -2.15
N TYR A 54 -16.24 0.90 -2.45
CA TYR A 54 -17.13 -0.17 -2.01
C TYR A 54 -17.14 -0.33 -0.48
N THR A 55 -15.98 -0.29 0.20
CA THR A 55 -15.87 -0.37 1.67
C THR A 55 -16.62 0.78 2.34
N ILE A 56 -16.53 2.00 1.78
CA ILE A 56 -17.31 3.16 2.27
C ILE A 56 -18.82 2.92 2.09
N PHE A 57 -19.23 2.45 0.91
CA PHE A 57 -20.62 2.12 0.62
C PHE A 57 -21.14 1.03 1.57
N TRP A 58 -20.36 -0.03 1.78
CA TRP A 58 -20.66 -1.12 2.70
C TRP A 58 -20.85 -0.60 4.13
N LEU A 59 -19.94 0.22 4.64
CA LEU A 59 -20.05 0.83 5.97
C LEU A 59 -21.35 1.64 6.12
N LEU A 60 -21.69 2.47 5.12
CA LEU A 60 -22.92 3.26 5.15
C LEU A 60 -24.15 2.35 5.14
N ALA A 61 -24.21 1.37 4.24
CA ALA A 61 -25.31 0.42 4.15
C ALA A 61 -25.50 -0.37 5.46
N GLU A 62 -24.42 -0.84 6.08
CA GLU A 62 -24.47 -1.49 7.39
C GLU A 62 -25.06 -0.56 8.46
N ILE A 63 -24.59 0.69 8.57
CA ILE A 63 -25.16 1.67 9.52
C ILE A 63 -26.66 1.85 9.31
N LEU A 64 -27.13 1.98 8.06
CA LEU A 64 -28.57 2.07 7.76
C LEU A 64 -29.32 0.80 8.18
N LEU A 65 -28.75 -0.39 7.97
CA LEU A 65 -29.36 -1.66 8.37
C LEU A 65 -29.42 -1.80 9.89
N PHE A 66 -28.41 -1.32 10.62
CA PHE A 66 -28.45 -1.24 12.08
C PHE A 66 -29.56 -0.32 12.59
N VAL A 67 -29.75 0.85 11.96
CA VAL A 67 -30.88 1.74 12.27
C VAL A 67 -32.22 1.06 11.98
N PHE A 68 -32.35 0.40 10.83
CA PHE A 68 -33.56 -0.36 10.49
C PHE A 68 -33.87 -1.45 11.52
N LYS A 69 -32.85 -2.22 11.93
CA LYS A 69 -32.99 -3.27 12.95
C LYS A 69 -33.40 -2.71 14.31
N TYR A 70 -32.84 -1.59 14.71
CA TYR A 70 -33.16 -0.95 15.99
C TYR A 70 -34.64 -0.61 16.12
N TYR A 71 -35.29 -0.18 15.03
CA TYR A 71 -36.71 0.17 15.04
C TYR A 71 -37.65 -1.01 14.78
N ASN A 72 -37.25 -1.99 13.96
CA ASN A 72 -38.17 -3.02 13.45
C ASN A 72 -38.03 -4.39 14.14
N LEU A 73 -36.85 -4.71 14.70
CA LEU A 73 -36.64 -5.98 15.38
C LEU A 73 -36.64 -5.76 16.89
N TYR A 74 -37.48 -6.51 17.59
CA TYR A 74 -37.57 -6.55 19.06
C TYR A 74 -36.34 -7.28 19.63
N SER A 75 -35.14 -6.75 19.39
CA SER A 75 -33.88 -7.43 19.66
C SER A 75 -33.31 -7.03 21.01
N VAL A 76 -32.71 -8.00 21.69
CA VAL A 76 -32.07 -7.89 23.00
C VAL A 76 -30.94 -6.85 22.90
N ARG A 77 -31.15 -5.67 23.53
CA ARG A 77 -30.26 -4.49 23.45
C ARG A 77 -28.79 -4.74 23.85
N HIS A 78 -28.50 -5.86 24.52
CA HIS A 78 -27.21 -6.13 25.14
C HIS A 78 -26.07 -6.43 24.15
N ALA A 79 -26.35 -6.92 22.94
CA ALA A 79 -25.32 -7.27 21.94
C ALA A 79 -25.08 -6.20 20.86
N PHE A 80 -25.97 -5.20 20.75
CA PHE A 80 -25.97 -4.23 19.64
C PHE A 80 -24.68 -3.40 19.56
N GLY A 81 -24.11 -3.02 20.72
CA GLY A 81 -22.86 -2.26 20.77
C GLY A 81 -21.67 -3.05 20.22
N LEU A 82 -21.60 -4.36 20.50
CA LEU A 82 -20.54 -5.23 19.99
C LEU A 82 -20.66 -5.42 18.47
N GLU A 83 -21.88 -5.64 17.97
CA GLU A 83 -22.13 -5.77 16.53
C GLU A 83 -21.71 -4.50 15.77
N LEU A 84 -22.12 -3.33 16.27
CA LEU A 84 -21.75 -2.05 15.67
C LEU A 84 -20.24 -1.78 15.73
N SER A 85 -19.59 -2.07 16.87
CA SER A 85 -18.13 -1.92 17.00
C SER A 85 -17.37 -2.82 16.02
N SER A 86 -17.92 -3.99 15.72
CA SER A 86 -17.33 -4.96 14.79
C SER A 86 -17.31 -4.42 13.35
N VAL A 87 -18.34 -3.68 12.93
CA VAL A 87 -18.39 -3.01 11.61
C VAL A 87 -17.26 -1.99 11.47
N PHE A 88 -17.06 -1.14 12.48
CA PHE A 88 -15.98 -0.15 12.47
C PHE A 88 -14.60 -0.82 12.47
N MET A 89 -14.42 -1.86 13.28
CA MET A 89 -13.18 -2.62 13.31
C MET A 89 -12.85 -3.25 11.94
N LEU A 90 -13.85 -3.86 11.30
CA LEU A 90 -13.70 -4.45 9.98
C LEU A 90 -13.33 -3.41 8.92
N CYS A 91 -14.05 -2.29 8.91
CA CYS A 91 -13.82 -1.21 7.96
C CYS A 91 -12.41 -0.62 8.11
N LEU A 92 -11.96 -0.37 9.35
CA LEU A 92 -10.60 0.09 9.63
C LEU A 92 -9.55 -0.91 9.17
N ASN A 93 -9.74 -2.20 9.47
CA ASN A 93 -8.82 -3.25 9.06
C ASN A 93 -8.73 -3.35 7.53
N ASP A 94 -9.85 -3.22 6.83
CA ASP A 94 -9.89 -3.25 5.37
C ASP A 94 -9.22 -2.02 4.75
N PHE A 95 -9.36 -0.81 5.34
CA PHE A 95 -8.59 0.36 4.89
C PHE A 95 -7.08 0.19 5.08
N ILE A 96 -6.63 -0.36 6.21
CA ILE A 96 -5.21 -0.64 6.46
C ILE A 96 -4.68 -1.63 5.41
N ARG A 97 -5.45 -2.69 5.12
CA ARG A 97 -5.15 -3.64 4.06
C ARG A 97 -5.01 -2.93 2.71
N LEU A 98 -6.02 -2.20 2.28
CA LEU A 98 -6.04 -1.49 0.98
C LEU A 98 -4.87 -0.51 0.84
N PHE A 99 -4.50 0.19 1.92
CA PHE A 99 -3.33 1.06 1.95
C PHE A 99 -2.03 0.31 1.63
N PHE A 100 -1.80 -0.85 2.25
CA PHE A 100 -0.63 -1.68 1.96
C PHE A 100 -0.66 -2.23 0.52
N GLY A 101 -1.84 -2.60 0.01
CA GLY A 101 -2.00 -3.06 -1.37
C GLY A 101 -1.60 -2.00 -2.39
N ILE A 102 -2.12 -0.78 -2.24
CA ILE A 102 -1.82 0.35 -3.14
C ILE A 102 -0.33 0.70 -3.08
N LYS A 103 0.22 0.90 -1.88
CA LYS A 103 1.64 1.23 -1.72
C LYS A 103 2.56 0.10 -2.19
N GLY A 104 2.19 -1.15 -1.93
CA GLY A 104 2.96 -2.33 -2.33
C GLY A 104 3.02 -2.49 -3.85
N ASN A 105 1.90 -2.30 -4.55
CA ASN A 105 1.84 -2.39 -6.00
C ASN A 105 2.60 -1.24 -6.69
N LEU A 106 2.48 0.00 -6.18
CA LEU A 106 3.13 1.18 -6.77
C LEU A 106 4.65 1.15 -6.63
N LEU A 107 5.13 0.71 -5.46
CA LEU A 107 6.56 0.67 -5.15
C LEU A 107 7.21 -0.66 -5.57
N LEU A 108 6.44 -1.59 -6.15
CA LEU A 108 6.86 -2.98 -6.39
C LEU A 108 7.49 -3.64 -5.14
N ASN A 109 7.01 -3.25 -3.96
CA ASN A 109 7.60 -3.69 -2.72
C ASN A 109 6.96 -5.00 -2.26
N ILE A 110 7.72 -6.09 -2.45
CA ILE A 110 7.35 -7.46 -2.07
C ILE A 110 6.85 -7.54 -0.62
N LYS A 111 7.51 -6.85 0.32
CA LYS A 111 7.15 -6.92 1.76
C LYS A 111 5.76 -6.34 2.02
N LEU A 112 5.44 -5.20 1.41
CA LEU A 112 4.12 -4.57 1.55
C LEU A 112 3.03 -5.41 0.87
N LEU A 113 3.34 -6.04 -0.26
CA LEU A 113 2.39 -6.91 -0.95
C LEU A 113 2.10 -8.20 -0.17
N VAL A 114 3.11 -8.75 0.54
CA VAL A 114 2.90 -9.86 1.48
C VAL A 114 2.04 -9.42 2.67
N LEU A 115 2.29 -8.25 3.25
CA LEU A 115 1.44 -7.70 4.31
C LEU A 115 -0.01 -7.52 3.83
N PHE A 116 -0.21 -7.02 2.60
CA PHE A 116 -1.52 -6.91 1.98
C PHE A 116 -2.26 -8.27 1.94
N ILE A 117 -1.59 -9.34 1.51
CA ILE A 117 -2.17 -10.69 1.45
C ILE A 117 -2.53 -11.21 2.86
N VAL A 118 -1.62 -11.04 3.81
CA VAL A 118 -1.84 -11.48 5.21
C VAL A 118 -3.02 -10.74 5.83
N TYR A 119 -3.06 -9.41 5.69
CA TYR A 119 -4.21 -8.61 6.14
C TYR A 119 -5.49 -8.97 5.39
N GLY A 120 -5.41 -9.38 4.11
CA GLY A 120 -6.54 -9.93 3.36
C GLY A 120 -7.15 -11.16 4.01
N LEU A 121 -6.32 -12.09 4.48
CA LEU A 121 -6.81 -13.24 5.21
C LEU A 121 -7.48 -12.84 6.54
N PHE A 122 -6.87 -11.91 7.29
CA PHE A 122 -7.47 -11.38 8.52
C PHE A 122 -8.81 -10.69 8.27
N CYS A 123 -8.93 -9.87 7.23
CA CYS A 123 -10.20 -9.25 6.83
C CYS A 123 -11.24 -10.32 6.46
N ALA A 124 -10.87 -11.30 5.64
CA ALA A 124 -11.80 -12.34 5.21
C ALA A 124 -12.34 -13.15 6.40
N ILE A 125 -11.46 -13.53 7.33
CA ILE A 125 -11.84 -14.17 8.59
C ILE A 125 -12.79 -13.26 9.38
N GLY A 126 -12.47 -11.97 9.50
CA GLY A 126 -13.29 -10.99 10.19
C GLY A 126 -14.71 -10.87 9.61
N PHE A 127 -14.86 -10.84 8.28
CA PHE A 127 -16.19 -10.80 7.64
C PHE A 127 -17.02 -12.05 7.96
N VAL A 128 -16.41 -13.23 7.95
CA VAL A 128 -17.09 -14.48 8.32
C VAL A 128 -17.51 -14.46 9.79
N PHE A 129 -16.64 -13.99 10.69
CA PHE A 129 -16.98 -13.86 12.11
C PHE A 129 -18.08 -12.83 12.34
N PHE A 130 -18.06 -11.69 11.65
CA PHE A 130 -19.11 -10.67 11.74
C PHE A 130 -20.48 -11.23 11.37
N LEU A 131 -20.58 -11.90 10.22
CA LEU A 131 -21.85 -12.54 9.80
C LEU A 131 -22.32 -13.63 10.77
N ARG A 132 -21.37 -14.35 11.39
CA ARG A 132 -21.70 -15.42 12.34
C ARG A 132 -22.12 -14.89 13.72
N PHE A 133 -21.52 -13.78 14.17
CA PHE A 133 -21.72 -13.22 15.52
C PHE A 133 -22.95 -12.31 15.60
N GLN A 134 -23.55 -11.97 14.46
CA GLN A 134 -24.72 -11.12 14.41
C GLN A 134 -25.97 -11.86 14.90
N SER A 135 -26.75 -11.23 15.79
CA SER A 135 -27.94 -11.83 16.39
C SER A 135 -29.07 -12.04 15.36
N PHE A 136 -29.16 -11.15 14.37
CA PHE A 136 -30.14 -11.20 13.28
C PHE A 136 -29.47 -10.81 11.96
N ALA A 137 -28.77 -11.74 11.33
CA ALA A 137 -28.19 -11.51 10.00
C ALA A 137 -29.29 -11.40 8.93
N THR A 138 -29.40 -10.24 8.30
CA THR A 138 -30.32 -10.02 7.18
C THR A 138 -29.70 -10.51 5.88
N ARG A 139 -30.54 -10.89 4.91
CA ARG A 139 -30.06 -11.35 3.59
C ARG A 139 -29.21 -10.28 2.89
N THR A 140 -29.53 -9.01 3.11
CA THR A 140 -28.82 -7.87 2.55
C THR A 140 -27.38 -7.79 3.10
N GLU A 141 -27.17 -7.94 4.41
CA GLU A 141 -25.82 -7.92 5.02
C GLU A 141 -24.96 -9.09 4.54
N VAL A 142 -25.55 -10.27 4.42
CA VAL A 142 -24.87 -11.45 3.85
C VAL A 142 -24.44 -11.18 2.41
N PHE A 143 -25.31 -10.56 1.61
CA PHE A 143 -25.00 -10.23 0.21
C PHE A 143 -23.89 -9.18 0.11
N LEU A 144 -23.99 -8.08 0.86
CA LEU A 144 -22.98 -7.02 0.88
C LEU A 144 -21.62 -7.55 1.37
N SER A 145 -21.59 -8.24 2.50
CA SER A 145 -20.36 -8.83 3.04
C SER A 145 -19.79 -9.93 2.14
N GLY A 146 -20.65 -10.65 1.41
CA GLY A 146 -20.25 -11.63 0.41
C GLY A 146 -19.51 -11.01 -0.77
N ILE A 147 -19.94 -9.84 -1.24
CA ILE A 147 -19.22 -9.08 -2.28
C ILE A 147 -17.85 -8.62 -1.75
N SER A 148 -17.77 -8.12 -0.51
CA SER A 148 -16.47 -7.77 0.11
C SER A 148 -15.51 -8.96 0.11
N LEU A 149 -15.98 -10.14 0.51
CA LEU A 149 -15.18 -11.37 0.51
C LEU A 149 -14.70 -11.77 -0.89
N LEU A 150 -15.57 -11.65 -1.90
CA LEU A 150 -15.23 -11.94 -3.28
C LEU A 150 -14.19 -10.95 -3.83
N LEU A 151 -14.32 -9.66 -3.52
CA LEU A 151 -13.33 -8.65 -3.88
C LEU A 151 -11.97 -8.96 -3.23
N ILE A 152 -11.94 -9.27 -1.92
CA ILE A 152 -10.73 -9.66 -1.21
C ILE A 152 -10.06 -10.87 -1.90
N LEU A 153 -10.85 -11.88 -2.28
CA LEU A 153 -10.33 -13.07 -2.97
C LEU A 153 -9.66 -12.70 -4.30
N ILE A 154 -10.36 -11.95 -5.16
CA ILE A 154 -9.85 -11.56 -6.48
C ILE A 154 -8.60 -10.69 -6.34
N GLU A 155 -8.60 -9.70 -5.44
CA GLU A 155 -7.45 -8.85 -5.19
C GLU A 155 -6.24 -9.64 -4.67
N THR A 156 -6.49 -10.63 -3.80
CA THR A 156 -5.43 -11.50 -3.27
C THR A 156 -4.81 -12.35 -4.37
N LEU A 157 -5.63 -12.91 -5.29
CA LEU A 157 -5.14 -13.65 -6.45
C LEU A 157 -4.29 -12.75 -7.37
N LEU A 158 -4.76 -11.53 -7.67
CA LEU A 158 -4.01 -10.56 -8.46
C LEU A 158 -2.71 -10.12 -7.76
N ALA A 159 -2.72 -9.99 -6.44
CA ALA A 159 -1.53 -9.70 -5.63
C ALA A 159 -0.50 -10.84 -5.67
N ILE A 160 -0.95 -12.10 -5.65
CA ILE A 160 -0.06 -13.25 -5.80
C ILE A 160 0.57 -13.27 -7.20
N ILE A 161 -0.22 -13.03 -8.25
CA ILE A 161 0.30 -12.96 -9.63
C ILE A 161 1.35 -11.86 -9.76
N THR A 162 1.10 -10.68 -9.19
CA THR A 162 2.08 -9.58 -9.17
C THR A 162 3.32 -9.92 -8.37
N LEU A 163 3.18 -10.58 -7.22
CA LEU A 163 4.29 -11.03 -6.40
C LEU A 163 5.21 -11.98 -7.19
N VAL A 164 4.63 -12.98 -7.85
CA VAL A 164 5.37 -13.95 -8.67
C VAL A 164 6.06 -13.24 -9.83
N ARG A 165 5.38 -12.34 -10.55
CA ARG A 165 5.97 -11.53 -11.63
C ARG A 165 7.16 -10.70 -11.13
N ASN A 166 7.00 -9.99 -10.02
CA ASN A 166 8.02 -9.10 -9.47
C ASN A 166 9.25 -9.88 -8.96
N SER A 167 9.03 -11.04 -8.33
CA SER A 167 10.11 -11.90 -7.85
C SER A 167 11.01 -12.42 -8.97
N ARG A 168 10.45 -12.64 -10.17
CA ARG A 168 11.21 -13.08 -11.36
C ARG A 168 11.95 -11.92 -12.04
N ALA A 169 11.36 -10.72 -12.03
CA ALA A 169 11.92 -9.55 -12.71
C ALA A 169 13.09 -8.88 -11.96
N MET A 170 13.11 -8.94 -10.62
CA MET A 170 14.15 -8.32 -9.80
C MET A 170 14.72 -9.32 -8.78
N PRO A 171 15.73 -10.13 -9.16
CA PRO A 171 16.42 -10.97 -8.19
C PRO A 171 17.12 -10.09 -7.13
N VAL A 172 16.91 -10.40 -5.85
CA VAL A 172 17.52 -9.67 -4.74
C VAL A 172 19.04 -9.72 -4.88
N LEU A 173 19.65 -8.54 -5.05
CA LEU A 173 21.08 -8.43 -5.29
C LEU A 173 21.86 -8.82 -4.02
N THR A 174 22.79 -9.75 -4.14
CA THR A 174 23.63 -10.17 -3.01
C THR A 174 24.56 -9.03 -2.58
N LYS A 175 24.91 -8.92 -1.28
CA LYS A 175 25.82 -7.86 -0.77
C LYS A 175 27.10 -7.71 -1.61
N GLN A 176 27.69 -8.82 -2.06
CA GLN A 176 28.86 -8.80 -2.94
C GLN A 176 28.59 -8.14 -4.30
N GLN A 177 27.44 -8.42 -4.91
CA GLN A 177 27.03 -7.80 -6.17
C GLN A 177 26.73 -6.31 -6.00
N GLN A 178 26.20 -5.89 -4.85
CA GLN A 178 26.00 -4.48 -4.52
C GLN A 178 27.33 -3.73 -4.43
N LEU A 179 28.31 -4.31 -3.73
CA LEU A 179 29.68 -3.77 -3.66
C LEU A 179 30.34 -3.67 -5.03
N LEU A 180 30.20 -4.70 -5.86
CA LEU A 180 30.68 -4.69 -7.24
C LEU A 180 30.06 -3.56 -8.07
N ARG A 181 28.75 -3.32 -7.93
CA ARG A 181 28.08 -2.20 -8.61
C ARG A 181 28.57 -0.85 -8.10
N LEU A 182 28.80 -0.72 -6.79
CA LEU A 182 29.32 0.50 -6.19
C LEU A 182 30.74 0.80 -6.70
N ASN A 183 31.63 -0.19 -6.69
CA ASN A 183 32.98 -0.05 -7.21
C ASN A 183 32.99 0.30 -8.71
N ARG A 184 32.14 -0.34 -9.52
CA ARG A 184 32.00 0.00 -10.94
C ARG A 184 31.48 1.43 -11.14
N ALA A 185 30.53 1.88 -10.31
CA ALA A 185 30.03 3.25 -10.37
C ALA A 185 31.14 4.25 -10.03
N GLN A 186 31.89 4.01 -8.95
CA GLN A 186 33.03 4.85 -8.55
C GLN A 186 34.11 4.91 -9.65
N GLN A 187 34.43 3.78 -10.28
CA GLN A 187 35.38 3.75 -11.40
C GLN A 187 34.90 4.57 -12.60
N ARG A 188 33.61 4.56 -12.93
CA ARG A 188 33.05 5.40 -14.00
C ARG A 188 33.19 6.89 -13.68
N PHE A 189 32.90 7.30 -12.43
CA PHE A 189 33.11 8.68 -12.00
C PHE A 189 34.58 9.10 -12.09
N GLN A 190 35.50 8.25 -11.62
CA GLN A 190 36.94 8.52 -11.68
C GLN A 190 37.46 8.64 -13.12
N ARG A 191 36.93 7.85 -14.06
CA ARG A 191 37.26 7.98 -15.49
C ARG A 191 36.74 9.30 -16.08
N SER A 192 35.54 9.73 -15.70
CA SER A 192 34.98 11.01 -16.16
C SER A 192 35.79 12.22 -15.69
N ILE A 193 36.39 12.16 -14.50
CA ILE A 193 37.23 13.25 -13.96
C ILE A 193 38.60 13.31 -14.66
N LYS A 194 39.13 12.17 -15.11
CA LYS A 194 40.43 12.10 -15.79
C LYS A 194 40.39 12.42 -17.28
N SER A 195 39.20 12.48 -17.88
CA SER A 195 39.00 12.80 -19.30
C SER A 195 38.80 14.29 -19.58
N ASP A 196 38.71 15.11 -18.54
CA ASP A 196 38.70 16.58 -18.57
C ASP A 196 40.10 17.11 -18.20
#